data_AF-A0A8H5ZXE6-F1
#
_entry.id   AF-A0A8H5ZXE6-F1
#
_cell.length_a   1.000
_cell.length_b   1.000
_cell.length_c   1.000
_cell.angle_alpha   90.00
_cell.angle_beta   90.00
_cell.angle_gamma   90.00
#
_symmetry.space_group_name_H-M   'P 1'
#
loop_
_entity.id
_entity.type
_entity.pdbx_description
1 polymer ?
#
loop_
_entity_poly.entity_id
_entity_poly.type
_entity_poly.pdbx_seq_one_letter_code
_entity_poly.pdbx_strand_id
1 'polypeptide(L)'
;MGYDGAGTVQAVGPECTRFRPGDEVFYVSSPIKQGTYSEYQIVLEDTVGHKPKSLDFVEAAAMPLTYGTAYESLVERLEIKKGESAGILIINGAGGVGAMASQIARWVLGLPVVITTASRPETIEFTKKMGATHVVNHRGDLKEQIEGLGLNVPMRYVYITHSTARYLGVCSDIIAPLGKVCSIVQSADMSMYGTQFMSKSLTFVWCWLGSRLYHGVETNQGDMMEELSVLIDAGKIKCHLTKRLKLDLEGVKEAHRILESGKAIGKVALGVSEPRTSVRSE
;
A
#
# COMPACT_ATOMS: atom_id res chain seq x y z
N MET A 1 5.17 4.63 -18.72
CA MET A 1 4.83 4.88 -17.30
C MET A 1 3.50 4.21 -16.99
N GLY A 2 3.10 4.18 -15.72
CA GLY A 2 1.90 3.48 -15.26
C GLY A 2 2.22 2.07 -14.79
N TYR A 3 1.89 1.77 -13.54
CA TYR A 3 2.22 0.49 -12.88
C TYR A 3 1.01 -0.24 -12.31
N ASP A 4 -0.17 0.36 -12.40
CA ASP A 4 -1.44 -0.25 -12.02
C ASP A 4 -2.35 -0.28 -13.25
N GLY A 5 -3.04 -1.39 -13.49
CA GLY A 5 -3.96 -1.56 -14.61
C GLY A 5 -5.20 -2.36 -14.22
N ALA A 6 -6.31 -2.05 -14.89
CA ALA A 6 -7.50 -2.88 -14.91
C ALA A 6 -8.19 -2.74 -16.27
N GLY A 7 -8.68 -3.84 -16.82
CA GLY A 7 -9.25 -3.87 -18.16
C GLY A 7 -9.82 -5.23 -18.51
N THR A 8 -10.14 -5.42 -19.79
CA THR A 8 -10.68 -6.68 -20.31
C THR A 8 -9.61 -7.39 -21.12
N VAL A 9 -9.47 -8.71 -20.91
CA VAL A 9 -8.57 -9.53 -21.71
C VAL A 9 -9.03 -9.52 -23.16
N GLN A 10 -8.20 -8.97 -24.05
CA GLN A 10 -8.51 -8.91 -25.49
C GLN A 10 -8.11 -10.21 -26.21
N ALA A 11 -6.95 -10.75 -25.87
CA ALA A 11 -6.37 -11.97 -26.46
C ALA A 11 -5.42 -12.62 -25.45
N VAL A 12 -5.15 -13.90 -25.63
CA VAL A 12 -4.22 -14.67 -24.79
C VAL A 12 -3.18 -15.39 -25.63
N GLY A 13 -2.00 -15.63 -25.06
CA GLY A 13 -0.99 -16.47 -25.67
C GLY A 13 -1.42 -17.95 -25.71
N PRO A 14 -0.80 -18.79 -26.55
CA PRO A 14 -1.19 -20.19 -26.73
C PRO A 14 -1.02 -21.06 -25.48
N GLU A 15 -0.14 -20.66 -24.56
CA GLU A 15 0.14 -21.36 -23.30
C GLU A 15 -0.62 -20.77 -22.10
N CYS A 16 -1.40 -19.69 -22.31
CA CYS A 16 -2.17 -19.09 -21.24
C CYS A 16 -3.30 -20.02 -20.81
N THR A 17 -3.40 -20.26 -19.50
CA THR A 17 -4.40 -21.19 -18.93
C THR A 17 -5.31 -20.55 -17.91
N ARG A 18 -4.91 -19.41 -17.33
CA ARG A 18 -5.66 -18.74 -16.25
C ARG A 18 -6.78 -17.83 -16.74
N PHE A 19 -6.68 -17.33 -17.97
CA PHE A 19 -7.58 -16.30 -18.51
C PHE A 19 -8.00 -16.59 -19.94
N ARG A 20 -9.13 -16.00 -20.36
CA ARG A 20 -9.62 -16.02 -21.74
C ARG A 20 -10.10 -14.63 -22.17
N PRO A 21 -10.25 -14.38 -23.48
CA PRO A 21 -10.84 -13.15 -23.97
C PRO A 21 -12.20 -12.85 -23.31
N GLY A 22 -12.40 -11.61 -22.89
CA GLY A 22 -13.61 -11.14 -22.20
C GLY A 22 -13.54 -11.15 -20.68
N ASP A 23 -12.53 -11.78 -20.06
CA ASP A 23 -12.38 -11.72 -18.61
C ASP A 23 -11.99 -10.30 -18.15
N GLU A 24 -12.61 -9.82 -17.07
CA GLU A 24 -12.24 -8.55 -16.42
C GLU A 24 -11.10 -8.79 -15.42
N VAL A 25 -10.00 -8.07 -15.58
CA VAL A 25 -8.77 -8.30 -14.80
C VAL A 25 -8.20 -7.00 -14.25
N PHE A 26 -7.35 -7.13 -13.24
CA PHE A 26 -6.58 -6.05 -12.63
C PHE A 26 -5.22 -6.57 -12.13
N TYR A 27 -4.21 -5.71 -12.13
CA TYR A 27 -2.83 -6.15 -11.94
C TYR A 27 -1.86 -5.01 -11.63
N VAL A 28 -0.67 -5.39 -11.13
CA VAL A 28 0.52 -4.54 -11.08
C VAL A 28 1.39 -4.84 -12.29
N SER A 29 1.79 -3.81 -13.03
CA SER A 29 2.69 -3.97 -14.17
C SER A 29 4.15 -4.12 -13.73
N SER A 30 4.91 -4.88 -14.51
CA SER A 30 6.36 -4.99 -14.37
C SER A 30 7.06 -3.62 -14.52
N PRO A 31 8.08 -3.32 -13.70
CA PRO A 31 8.86 -2.08 -13.83
C PRO A 31 9.79 -2.06 -15.05
N ILE A 32 10.01 -3.19 -15.71
CA ILE A 32 10.94 -3.36 -16.85
C ILE A 32 10.21 -3.57 -18.19
N LYS A 33 8.89 -3.33 -18.23
CA LYS A 33 8.06 -3.45 -19.44
C LYS A 33 7.34 -2.13 -19.71
N GLN A 34 6.71 -2.05 -20.88
CA GLN A 34 5.79 -0.95 -21.19
C GLN A 34 4.67 -0.91 -20.14
N GLY A 35 4.34 0.29 -19.65
CA GLY A 35 3.41 0.49 -18.54
C GLY A 35 1.97 0.72 -18.98
N THR A 36 1.10 1.01 -18.01
CA THR A 36 -0.37 1.00 -18.14
C THR A 36 -0.99 2.31 -18.65
N TYR A 37 -0.19 3.35 -18.92
CA TYR A 37 -0.69 4.55 -19.60
C TYR A 37 -0.84 4.30 -21.11
N SER A 38 -1.68 3.34 -21.47
CA SER A 38 -1.94 2.86 -22.82
C SER A 38 -3.32 2.22 -22.91
N GLU A 39 -3.86 2.09 -24.12
CA GLU A 39 -5.14 1.40 -24.36
C GLU A 39 -4.99 -0.13 -24.28
N TYR A 40 -3.79 -0.64 -24.58
CA TYR A 40 -3.45 -2.06 -24.55
C TYR A 40 -2.11 -2.27 -23.85
N GLN A 41 -1.97 -3.42 -23.20
CA GLN A 41 -0.73 -3.83 -22.56
C GLN A 41 -0.60 -5.36 -22.57
N ILE A 42 0.62 -5.84 -22.77
CA ILE A 42 0.98 -7.25 -22.60
C ILE A 42 1.47 -7.45 -21.18
N VAL A 43 0.91 -8.44 -20.49
CA VAL A 43 1.25 -8.82 -19.11
C VAL A 43 1.41 -10.33 -19.00
N LEU A 44 2.10 -10.79 -17.96
CA LEU A 44 2.27 -12.21 -17.67
C LEU A 44 1.05 -12.68 -16.87
N GLU A 45 0.45 -13.83 -17.22
CA GLU A 45 -0.75 -14.33 -16.53
C GLU A 45 -0.53 -14.49 -15.01
N ASP A 46 0.69 -14.86 -14.59
CA ASP A 46 1.06 -15.02 -13.17
C ASP A 46 1.19 -13.72 -12.37
N THR A 47 0.96 -12.58 -13.00
CA THR A 47 0.93 -11.26 -12.34
C THR A 47 -0.47 -10.64 -12.29
N VAL A 48 -1.46 -11.36 -12.83
CA VAL A 48 -2.82 -10.87 -13.04
C VAL A 48 -3.81 -11.63 -12.16
N GLY A 49 -4.84 -10.93 -11.69
CA GLY A 49 -6.01 -11.56 -11.07
C GLY A 49 -7.32 -11.03 -11.64
N HIS A 50 -8.42 -11.69 -11.31
CA HIS A 50 -9.76 -11.27 -11.71
C HIS A 50 -10.20 -10.01 -10.96
N LYS A 51 -10.74 -9.04 -11.69
CA LYS A 51 -11.23 -7.78 -11.12
C LYS A 51 -12.35 -8.06 -10.10
N PRO A 52 -12.32 -7.46 -8.90
CA PRO A 52 -13.44 -7.55 -7.97
C PRO A 52 -14.73 -7.06 -8.63
N LYS A 53 -15.83 -7.78 -8.38
CA LYS A 53 -17.14 -7.48 -9.00
C LYS A 53 -17.75 -6.20 -8.45
N SER A 54 -17.40 -5.85 -7.21
CA SER A 54 -17.95 -4.69 -6.50
C SER A 54 -17.35 -3.34 -6.93
N LEU A 55 -16.25 -3.33 -7.67
CA LEU A 55 -15.55 -2.12 -8.13
C LEU A 55 -15.71 -1.92 -9.63
N ASP A 56 -15.69 -0.66 -10.08
CA ASP A 56 -15.46 -0.35 -11.49
C ASP A 56 -13.96 -0.48 -11.88
N PHE A 57 -13.63 -0.31 -13.16
CA PHE A 57 -12.25 -0.44 -13.64
C PHE A 57 -11.29 0.58 -13.03
N VAL A 58 -11.72 1.83 -12.81
CA VAL A 58 -10.84 2.88 -12.27
C VAL A 58 -10.61 2.67 -10.78
N GLU A 59 -11.64 2.23 -10.05
CA GLU A 59 -11.52 1.77 -8.66
C GLU A 59 -10.62 0.56 -8.53
N ALA A 60 -10.81 -0.45 -9.39
CA ALA A 60 -9.99 -1.64 -9.38
C ALA A 60 -8.52 -1.31 -9.70
N ALA A 61 -8.25 -0.47 -10.69
CA ALA A 61 -6.90 0.00 -11.01
C ALA A 61 -6.25 0.80 -9.87
N ALA A 62 -7.00 1.30 -8.89
CA ALA A 62 -6.41 2.02 -7.76
C ALA A 62 -5.82 1.11 -6.67
N MET A 63 -5.94 -0.21 -6.77
CA MET A 63 -5.70 -1.16 -5.67
C MET A 63 -4.41 -2.00 -5.77
N PRO A 64 -3.99 -2.54 -6.93
CA PRO A 64 -2.98 -3.59 -7.02
C PRO A 64 -1.64 -3.24 -6.37
N LEU A 65 -1.01 -2.12 -6.75
CA LEU A 65 0.33 -1.78 -6.31
C LEU A 65 0.37 -1.48 -4.82
N THR A 66 -0.63 -0.76 -4.31
CA THR A 66 -0.68 -0.44 -2.87
C THR A 66 -0.95 -1.67 -2.04
N TYR A 67 -1.79 -2.61 -2.52
CA TYR A 67 -2.00 -3.89 -1.86
C TYR A 67 -0.75 -4.77 -1.91
N GLY A 68 -0.19 -5.06 -3.08
CA GLY A 68 1.00 -5.91 -3.19
C GLY A 68 2.15 -5.37 -2.35
N THR A 69 2.40 -4.06 -2.40
CA THR A 69 3.46 -3.44 -1.61
C THR A 69 3.22 -3.58 -0.10
N ALA A 70 1.99 -3.33 0.37
CA ALA A 70 1.65 -3.44 1.78
C ALA A 70 1.63 -4.90 2.25
N TYR A 71 1.11 -5.81 1.44
CA TYR A 71 1.06 -7.24 1.72
C TYR A 71 2.46 -7.83 1.83
N GLU A 72 3.33 -7.64 0.84
CA GLU A 72 4.72 -8.10 0.92
C GLU A 72 5.42 -7.47 2.12
N SER A 73 5.23 -6.17 2.38
CA SER A 73 5.86 -5.50 3.52
C SER A 73 5.45 -6.10 4.86
N LEU A 74 4.14 -6.26 5.10
CA LEU A 74 3.61 -6.69 6.40
C LEU A 74 3.68 -8.21 6.59
N VAL A 75 3.32 -8.98 5.57
CA VAL A 75 3.19 -10.44 5.64
C VAL A 75 4.51 -11.13 5.35
N GLU A 76 5.26 -10.69 4.33
CA GLU A 76 6.50 -11.37 3.93
C GLU A 76 7.76 -10.79 4.59
N ARG A 77 7.90 -9.45 4.65
CA ARG A 77 9.12 -8.81 5.17
C ARG A 77 9.10 -8.64 6.69
N LEU A 78 8.00 -8.13 7.23
CA LEU A 78 7.81 -8.03 8.68
C LEU A 78 7.39 -9.37 9.31
N GLU A 79 6.87 -10.30 8.50
CA GLU A 79 6.42 -11.63 8.93
C GLU A 79 5.36 -11.58 10.03
N ILE A 80 4.51 -10.56 10.02
CA ILE A 80 3.46 -10.36 11.03
C ILE A 80 2.52 -11.55 11.01
N LYS A 81 2.27 -12.15 12.17
CA LYS A 81 1.35 -13.28 12.29
C LYS A 81 -0.07 -12.81 12.50
N LYS A 82 -1.02 -13.49 11.85
CA LYS A 82 -2.44 -13.20 12.02
C LYS A 82 -2.86 -13.44 13.47
N GLY A 83 -3.54 -12.46 14.07
CA GLY A 83 -3.98 -12.46 15.45
C GLY A 83 -2.89 -12.17 16.47
N GLU A 84 -1.70 -11.71 16.05
CA GLU A 84 -0.62 -11.40 16.98
C GLU A 84 -0.99 -10.24 17.91
N SER A 85 -0.72 -10.43 19.21
CA SER A 85 -0.92 -9.39 20.23
C SER A 85 0.24 -8.40 20.24
N ALA A 86 0.37 -7.64 19.16
CA ALA A 86 1.37 -6.61 18.95
C ALA A 86 0.73 -5.36 18.34
N GLY A 87 1.49 -4.27 18.28
CA GLY A 87 1.10 -3.16 17.43
C GLY A 87 2.16 -2.75 16.41
N ILE A 88 1.65 -2.00 15.45
CA ILE A 88 2.39 -1.45 14.32
C ILE A 88 2.22 0.07 14.27
N LEU A 89 3.32 0.77 14.03
CA LEU A 89 3.33 2.19 13.67
C LEU A 89 3.54 2.34 12.16
N ILE A 90 2.56 2.88 11.47
CA ILE A 90 2.61 3.21 10.04
C ILE A 90 2.86 4.71 9.90
N ILE A 91 4.08 5.07 9.48
CA ILE A 91 4.47 6.45 9.25
C ILE A 91 3.87 6.94 7.92
N ASN A 92 3.13 8.05 7.96
CA ASN A 92 2.40 8.65 6.84
C ASN A 92 1.24 7.77 6.30
N GLY A 93 0.37 7.34 7.22
CA GLY A 93 -0.72 6.40 6.95
C GLY A 93 -1.82 6.87 5.98
N ALA A 94 -1.89 8.16 5.66
CA ALA A 94 -2.94 8.69 4.78
C ALA A 94 -2.65 8.56 3.27
N GLY A 95 -1.43 8.18 2.88
CA GLY A 95 -1.11 7.89 1.47
C GLY A 95 -1.62 6.52 1.02
N GLY A 96 -1.56 6.22 -0.29
CA GLY A 96 -2.11 4.97 -0.85
C GLY A 96 -1.61 3.70 -0.16
N VAL A 97 -0.30 3.53 -0.02
CA VAL A 97 0.28 2.34 0.64
C VAL A 97 -0.01 2.32 2.14
N GLY A 98 0.08 3.47 2.83
CA GLY A 98 -0.21 3.56 4.26
C GLY A 98 -1.67 3.23 4.59
N ALA A 99 -2.60 3.67 3.74
CA ALA A 99 -4.01 3.37 3.85
C ALA A 99 -4.27 1.88 3.71
N MET A 100 -3.69 1.25 2.69
CA MET A 100 -3.81 -0.18 2.46
C MET A 100 -3.16 -1.01 3.58
N ALA A 101 -1.96 -0.63 4.04
CA ALA A 101 -1.29 -1.28 5.15
C ALA A 101 -2.10 -1.21 6.46
N SER A 102 -2.81 -0.11 6.69
CA SER A 102 -3.71 0.03 7.86
C SER A 102 -4.86 -0.98 7.80
N GLN A 103 -5.45 -1.15 6.61
CA GLN A 103 -6.53 -2.13 6.39
C GLN A 103 -6.03 -3.57 6.55
N ILE A 104 -4.88 -3.90 5.96
CA ILE A 104 -4.26 -5.24 6.09
C ILE A 104 -3.92 -5.52 7.55
N ALA A 105 -3.21 -4.60 8.23
CA ALA A 105 -2.84 -4.76 9.63
C ALA A 105 -4.06 -4.97 10.54
N ARG A 106 -5.12 -4.17 10.35
CA ARG A 106 -6.29 -4.20 11.23
C ARG A 106 -7.27 -5.33 10.91
N TRP A 107 -7.63 -5.50 9.63
CA TRP A 107 -8.78 -6.33 9.24
C TRP A 107 -8.39 -7.68 8.65
N VAL A 108 -7.17 -7.82 8.11
CA VAL A 108 -6.67 -9.09 7.56
C VAL A 108 -5.81 -9.83 8.59
N LEU A 109 -4.82 -9.13 9.15
CA LEU A 109 -3.91 -9.65 10.16
C LEU A 109 -4.45 -9.54 11.58
N GLY A 110 -5.46 -8.70 11.83
CA GLY A 110 -6.14 -8.65 13.12
C GLY A 110 -5.29 -8.07 14.25
N LEU A 111 -4.36 -7.15 13.96
CA LEU A 111 -3.58 -6.50 15.00
C LEU A 111 -4.47 -5.63 15.90
N PRO A 112 -4.34 -5.74 17.23
CA PRO A 112 -5.15 -4.96 18.17
C PRO A 112 -4.80 -3.47 18.13
N VAL A 113 -3.54 -3.11 17.82
CA VAL A 113 -3.06 -1.73 17.77
C VAL A 113 -2.42 -1.43 16.41
N VAL A 114 -3.06 -0.53 15.67
CA VAL A 114 -2.55 0.07 14.43
C VAL A 114 -2.47 1.58 14.63
N ILE A 115 -1.26 2.11 14.76
CA ILE A 115 -1.00 3.54 14.92
C ILE A 115 -0.59 4.08 13.57
N THR A 116 -1.16 5.22 13.18
CA THR A 116 -0.74 5.91 11.96
C THR A 116 -0.29 7.32 12.27
N THR A 117 0.63 7.86 11.48
CA THR A 117 0.96 9.29 11.58
C THR A 117 0.20 10.11 10.55
N ALA A 118 -0.40 11.22 11.00
CA ALA A 118 -1.10 12.19 10.16
C ALA A 118 -1.09 13.57 10.84
N SER A 119 -1.12 14.65 10.06
CA SER A 119 -0.97 16.03 10.60
C SER A 119 -2.05 17.02 10.19
N ARG A 120 -2.94 16.65 9.26
CA ARG A 120 -4.06 17.48 8.81
C ARG A 120 -5.39 16.83 9.19
N PRO A 121 -6.45 17.60 9.53
CA PRO A 121 -7.74 17.05 9.93
C PRO A 121 -8.28 15.98 8.97
N GLU A 122 -8.24 16.24 7.66
CA GLU A 122 -8.72 15.34 6.62
C GLU A 122 -7.88 14.05 6.54
N THR A 123 -6.56 14.12 6.78
CA THR A 123 -5.70 12.93 6.82
C THR A 123 -5.90 12.08 8.07
N ILE A 124 -6.22 12.73 9.20
CA ILE A 124 -6.52 12.06 10.47
C ILE A 124 -7.85 11.31 10.36
N GLU A 125 -8.87 11.94 9.80
CA GLU A 125 -10.16 11.30 9.56
C GLU A 125 -10.03 10.13 8.58
N PHE A 126 -9.33 10.36 7.47
CA PHE A 126 -9.12 9.33 6.44
C PHE A 126 -8.41 8.10 6.98
N THR A 127 -7.28 8.25 7.69
CA THR A 127 -6.53 7.11 8.20
C THR A 127 -7.31 6.29 9.24
N LYS A 128 -8.15 6.92 10.07
CA LYS A 128 -9.10 6.23 10.96
C LYS A 128 -10.09 5.36 10.18
N LYS A 129 -10.67 5.92 9.11
CA LYS A 129 -11.57 5.16 8.21
C LYS A 129 -10.86 3.96 7.56
N MET A 130 -9.55 4.03 7.37
CA MET A 130 -8.72 2.96 6.80
C MET A 130 -8.21 1.94 7.83
N GLY A 131 -8.64 2.01 9.08
CA GLY A 131 -8.33 0.98 10.09
C GLY A 131 -7.29 1.40 11.14
N ALA A 132 -6.85 2.67 11.14
CA ALA A 132 -6.04 3.18 12.25
C ALA A 132 -6.84 3.18 13.55
N THR A 133 -6.31 2.51 14.58
CA THR A 133 -6.85 2.52 15.95
C THR A 133 -6.47 3.81 16.69
N HIS A 134 -5.28 4.34 16.39
CA HIS A 134 -4.75 5.56 16.98
C HIS A 134 -4.08 6.39 15.89
N VAL A 135 -4.07 7.72 16.08
CA VAL A 135 -3.41 8.65 15.16
C VAL A 135 -2.55 9.60 15.97
N VAL A 136 -1.27 9.70 15.61
CA VAL A 136 -0.31 10.63 16.20
C VAL A 136 0.21 11.60 15.15
N ASN A 137 0.70 12.76 15.57
CA ASN A 137 1.16 13.80 14.68
C ASN A 137 2.68 13.73 14.47
N HIS A 138 3.12 13.42 13.25
CA HIS A 138 4.54 13.38 12.86
C HIS A 138 5.24 14.75 12.84
N ARG A 139 4.54 15.83 13.17
CA ARG A 139 5.12 17.17 13.39
C ARG A 139 5.50 17.42 14.84
N GLY A 140 5.02 16.59 15.78
CA GLY A 140 5.40 16.64 17.19
C GLY A 140 6.34 15.49 17.57
N ASP A 141 6.58 15.34 18.87
CA ASP A 141 7.35 14.21 19.40
C ASP A 141 6.52 12.92 19.30
N LEU A 142 6.95 11.99 18.43
CA LEU A 142 6.24 10.74 18.22
C LEU A 142 6.38 9.78 19.41
N LYS A 143 7.52 9.82 20.11
CA LYS A 143 7.78 8.94 21.24
C LYS A 143 6.86 9.29 22.40
N GLU A 144 6.85 10.57 22.79
CA GLU A 144 5.98 11.06 23.88
C GLU A 144 4.50 10.78 23.57
N GLN A 145 4.05 11.06 22.35
CA GLN A 145 2.67 10.80 21.94
C GLN A 145 2.30 9.32 22.03
N ILE A 146 3.19 8.41 21.62
CA ILE A 146 2.91 6.96 21.64
C ILE A 146 2.99 6.39 23.06
N GLU A 147 3.95 6.84 23.87
CA GLU A 147 4.03 6.49 25.29
C GLU A 147 2.76 6.94 26.04
N GLY A 148 2.26 8.15 25.73
CA GLY A 148 1.02 8.70 26.28
C GLY A 148 -0.25 7.94 25.92
N LEU A 149 -0.23 7.03 24.92
CA LEU A 149 -1.37 6.17 24.60
C LEU A 149 -1.59 5.04 25.61
N GLY A 150 -0.58 4.72 26.45
CA GLY A 150 -0.71 3.68 27.48
C GLY A 150 -1.05 2.30 26.90
N LEU A 151 -0.37 1.89 25.83
CA LEU A 151 -0.69 0.68 25.09
C LEU A 151 -0.45 -0.59 25.92
N ASN A 152 -1.39 -1.53 25.83
CA ASN A 152 -1.31 -2.83 26.53
C ASN A 152 -0.59 -3.93 25.72
N VAL A 153 0.02 -3.58 24.59
CA VAL A 153 0.77 -4.51 23.71
C VAL A 153 2.07 -3.86 23.26
N PRO A 154 3.14 -4.63 23.01
CA PRO A 154 4.41 -4.08 22.54
C PRO A 154 4.32 -3.54 21.11
N MET A 155 4.96 -2.40 20.84
CA MET A 155 5.23 -1.96 19.45
C MET A 155 6.36 -2.80 18.86
N ARG A 156 5.99 -3.83 18.10
CA ARG A 156 6.95 -4.72 17.45
C ARG A 156 7.29 -4.27 16.04
N TYR A 157 6.43 -3.48 15.41
CA TYR A 157 6.53 -3.17 14.00
C TYR A 157 6.49 -1.68 13.72
N VAL A 158 7.35 -1.24 12.81
CA VAL A 158 7.21 0.05 12.13
C VAL A 158 7.20 -0.18 10.63
N TYR A 159 6.31 0.53 9.94
CA TYR A 159 6.29 0.60 8.49
C TYR A 159 6.41 2.04 8.00
N ILE A 160 7.47 2.32 7.23
CA ILE A 160 7.80 3.66 6.76
C ILE A 160 7.46 3.80 5.28
N THR A 161 6.53 4.71 4.96
CA THR A 161 6.12 5.00 3.58
C THR A 161 6.64 6.33 3.05
N HIS A 162 7.38 7.11 3.84
CA HIS A 162 7.95 8.40 3.44
C HIS A 162 9.14 8.80 4.34
N SER A 163 10.21 9.36 3.75
CA SER A 163 11.41 9.91 4.44
C SER A 163 12.08 8.98 5.46
N THR A 164 12.52 7.78 5.06
CA THR A 164 13.12 6.79 5.97
C THR A 164 14.19 7.33 6.90
N ALA A 165 15.17 8.05 6.36
CA ALA A 165 16.28 8.60 7.14
C ALA A 165 15.82 9.44 8.35
N ARG A 166 14.77 10.25 8.14
CA ARG A 166 14.19 11.11 9.17
C ARG A 166 13.61 10.31 10.34
N TYR A 167 13.09 9.11 10.07
CA TYR A 167 12.33 8.35 11.05
C TYR A 167 13.14 7.23 11.72
N LEU A 168 14.31 6.84 11.19
CA LEU A 168 15.10 5.74 11.76
C LEU A 168 15.36 5.89 13.27
N GLY A 169 15.86 7.05 13.70
CA GLY A 169 16.16 7.30 15.12
C GLY A 169 14.94 7.11 16.01
N VAL A 170 13.88 7.88 15.76
CA VAL A 170 12.66 7.83 16.58
C VAL A 170 11.97 6.47 16.52
N CYS A 171 12.03 5.76 15.38
CA CYS A 171 11.49 4.40 15.28
C CYS A 171 12.26 3.42 16.18
N SER A 172 13.59 3.57 16.25
CA SER A 172 14.42 2.77 17.15
C SER A 172 14.11 3.04 18.63
N ASP A 173 13.71 4.27 18.98
CA ASP A 173 13.33 4.62 20.34
C ASP A 173 11.98 4.03 20.73
N ILE A 174 11.00 4.04 19.81
CA ILE A 174 9.63 3.56 20.03
C ILE A 174 9.52 2.03 20.04
N ILE A 175 10.22 1.35 19.13
CA ILE A 175 10.07 -0.11 18.96
C ILE A 175 10.61 -0.87 20.18
N ALA A 176 9.91 -1.93 20.57
CA ALA A 176 10.35 -2.90 21.56
C ALA A 176 11.55 -3.72 21.06
N PRO A 177 12.45 -4.22 21.95
CA PRO A 177 13.54 -5.11 21.56
C PRO A 177 13.10 -6.26 20.65
N LEU A 178 13.95 -6.62 19.68
CA LEU A 178 13.71 -7.63 18.64
C LEU A 178 12.57 -7.28 17.66
N GLY A 179 12.10 -6.02 17.66
CA GLY A 179 11.14 -5.54 16.68
C GLY A 179 11.72 -5.34 15.29
N LYS A 180 10.84 -5.07 14.33
CA LYS A 180 11.18 -4.97 12.91
C LYS A 180 10.69 -3.66 12.30
N VAL A 181 11.53 -3.08 11.45
CA VAL A 181 11.24 -1.88 10.66
C VAL A 181 11.28 -2.25 9.20
N CYS A 182 10.20 -1.99 8.47
CA CYS A 182 10.15 -2.12 7.03
C CYS A 182 10.01 -0.75 6.38
N SER A 183 10.73 -0.51 5.28
CA SER A 183 10.57 0.70 4.47
C SER A 183 10.44 0.39 2.98
N ILE A 184 9.70 1.26 2.29
CA ILE A 184 9.50 1.24 0.84
C ILE A 184 10.07 2.48 0.13
N VAL A 185 10.76 3.36 0.86
CA VAL A 185 11.32 4.60 0.30
C VAL A 185 12.78 4.77 0.70
N GLN A 186 13.63 5.01 -0.28
CA GLN A 186 15.04 5.27 -0.02
C GLN A 186 15.27 6.75 0.36
N SER A 187 16.42 7.01 0.95
CA SER A 187 16.93 8.35 1.23
C SER A 187 18.42 8.35 0.93
N ALA A 188 18.97 9.47 0.46
CA ALA A 188 20.37 9.54 0.04
C ALA A 188 21.37 9.24 1.17
N ASP A 189 21.02 9.58 2.41
CA ASP A 189 21.78 9.25 3.62
C ASP A 189 20.84 8.55 4.62
N MET A 190 21.32 7.47 5.25
CA MET A 190 20.58 6.64 6.20
C MET A 190 21.50 6.07 7.28
N SER A 191 22.05 6.94 8.12
CA SER A 191 22.84 6.50 9.28
C SER A 191 21.98 5.81 10.35
N MET A 192 22.42 4.64 10.82
CA MET A 192 21.90 3.97 12.01
C MET A 192 22.80 4.15 13.24
N TYR A 193 23.96 4.78 13.08
CA TYR A 193 24.86 5.04 14.20
C TYR A 193 24.21 6.01 15.19
N GLY A 194 24.35 5.74 16.50
CA GLY A 194 23.72 6.53 17.57
C GLY A 194 22.23 6.25 17.78
N THR A 195 21.64 5.32 17.02
CA THR A 195 20.26 4.85 17.24
C THR A 195 20.24 3.61 18.15
N GLN A 196 19.05 3.18 18.56
CA GLN A 196 18.85 1.99 19.39
C GLN A 196 18.78 0.68 18.57
N PHE A 197 19.05 0.70 17.25
CA PHE A 197 18.95 -0.50 16.41
C PHE A 197 19.84 -1.65 16.92
N MET A 198 21.10 -1.34 17.26
CA MET A 198 22.04 -2.35 17.74
C MET A 198 21.70 -2.82 19.17
N SER A 199 21.44 -1.90 20.10
CA SER A 199 21.15 -2.22 21.50
C SER A 199 19.87 -3.04 21.66
N LYS A 200 18.86 -2.80 20.81
CA LYS A 200 17.58 -3.52 20.82
C LYS A 200 17.55 -4.71 19.84
N SER A 201 18.63 -5.00 19.13
CA SER A 201 18.70 -6.06 18.10
C SER A 201 17.53 -5.98 17.10
N LEU A 202 17.28 -4.76 16.59
CA LEU A 202 16.18 -4.51 15.67
C LEU A 202 16.52 -5.01 14.26
N THR A 203 15.51 -5.51 13.56
CA THR A 203 15.62 -5.81 12.12
C THR A 203 15.23 -4.59 11.32
N PHE A 204 16.02 -4.24 10.30
CA PHE A 204 15.61 -3.33 9.23
C PHE A 204 15.53 -4.10 7.92
N VAL A 205 14.42 -3.94 7.19
CA VAL A 205 14.18 -4.63 5.92
C VAL A 205 13.61 -3.69 4.87
N TRP A 206 14.06 -3.87 3.63
CA TRP A 206 13.51 -3.20 2.46
C TRP A 206 12.39 -4.03 1.85
N CYS A 207 11.33 -3.36 1.40
CA CYS A 207 10.34 -3.96 0.52
C CYS A 207 10.28 -3.18 -0.79
N TRP A 208 10.47 -3.89 -1.90
CA TRP A 208 10.21 -3.36 -3.23
C TRP A 208 9.44 -4.39 -4.02
N LEU A 209 8.15 -4.09 -4.30
CA LEU A 209 7.24 -4.99 -5.01
C LEU A 209 7.79 -5.43 -6.38
N GLY A 210 8.63 -4.59 -6.99
CA GLY A 210 9.27 -4.88 -8.27
C GLY A 210 10.42 -5.90 -8.20
N SER A 211 10.94 -6.24 -7.02
CA SER A 211 12.15 -7.06 -6.87
C SER A 211 12.07 -8.39 -7.61
N ARG A 212 10.94 -9.11 -7.48
CA ARG A 212 10.78 -10.45 -8.08
C ARG A 212 10.85 -10.38 -9.60
N LEU A 213 10.03 -9.50 -10.20
CA LEU A 213 9.98 -9.30 -11.64
C LEU A 213 11.28 -8.71 -12.21
N TYR A 214 11.93 -7.79 -11.49
CA TYR A 214 13.16 -7.16 -11.93
C TYR A 214 14.34 -8.13 -11.96
N HIS A 215 14.40 -9.06 -11.01
CA HIS A 215 15.49 -10.03 -10.88
C HIS A 215 15.16 -11.43 -11.43
N GLY A 216 13.99 -11.61 -12.04
CA GLY A 216 13.57 -12.92 -12.58
C GLY A 216 13.35 -13.98 -11.50
N VAL A 217 12.97 -13.56 -10.29
CA VAL A 217 12.58 -14.46 -9.20
C VAL A 217 11.09 -14.76 -9.32
N GLU A 218 10.71 -15.98 -8.96
CA GLU A 218 9.32 -16.42 -8.91
C GLU A 218 8.42 -15.45 -8.14
N THR A 219 7.22 -15.23 -8.69
CA THR A 219 6.23 -14.27 -8.20
C THR A 219 4.90 -14.95 -7.92
N ASN A 220 4.26 -14.54 -6.84
CA ASN A 220 2.91 -14.92 -6.44
C ASN A 220 1.90 -13.77 -6.66
N GLN A 221 2.25 -12.78 -7.50
CA GLN A 221 1.44 -11.57 -7.68
C GLN A 221 0.03 -11.85 -8.19
N GLY A 222 -0.15 -12.79 -9.12
CA GLY A 222 -1.49 -13.17 -9.60
C GLY A 222 -2.37 -13.70 -8.46
N ASP A 223 -1.83 -14.55 -7.60
CA ASP A 223 -2.57 -15.12 -6.47
C ASP A 223 -2.88 -14.05 -5.41
N MET A 224 -1.95 -13.11 -5.19
CA MET A 224 -2.22 -11.93 -4.37
C MET A 224 -3.37 -11.07 -4.95
N MET A 225 -3.47 -10.94 -6.27
CA MET A 225 -4.57 -10.20 -6.90
C MET A 225 -5.90 -10.94 -6.76
N GLU A 226 -5.91 -12.27 -6.87
CA GLU A 226 -7.12 -13.07 -6.59
C GLU A 226 -7.57 -12.93 -5.14
N GLU A 227 -6.64 -13.00 -4.18
CA GLU A 227 -6.96 -12.80 -2.76
C GLU A 227 -7.52 -11.39 -2.52
N LEU A 228 -6.88 -10.36 -3.09
CA LEU A 228 -7.36 -8.98 -3.00
C LEU A 228 -8.79 -8.83 -3.54
N SER A 229 -9.09 -9.46 -4.67
CA SER A 229 -10.42 -9.45 -5.29
C SER A 229 -11.47 -9.99 -4.33
N VAL A 230 -11.20 -11.15 -3.71
CA VAL A 230 -12.07 -11.75 -2.69
C VAL A 230 -12.22 -10.88 -1.45
N LEU A 231 -11.13 -10.28 -0.95
CA LEU A 231 -11.17 -9.42 0.23
C LEU A 231 -11.97 -8.12 0.00
N ILE A 232 -11.92 -7.58 -1.22
CA ILE A 232 -12.70 -6.41 -1.62
C ILE A 232 -14.18 -6.76 -1.71
N ASP A 233 -14.53 -7.83 -2.43
CA ASP A 233 -15.94 -8.24 -2.58
C ASP A 233 -16.57 -8.68 -1.25
N ALA A 234 -15.77 -9.20 -0.31
CA ALA A 234 -16.19 -9.47 1.06
C ALA A 234 -16.28 -8.22 1.96
N GLY A 235 -15.94 -7.04 1.45
CA GLY A 235 -15.95 -5.77 2.19
C GLY A 235 -14.89 -5.64 3.28
N LYS A 236 -13.91 -6.57 3.34
CA LYS A 236 -12.80 -6.53 4.30
C LYS A 236 -11.76 -5.51 3.91
N ILE A 237 -11.51 -5.32 2.62
CA ILE A 237 -10.70 -4.23 2.08
C ILE A 237 -11.62 -3.28 1.32
N LYS A 238 -11.47 -1.99 1.57
CA LYS A 238 -12.21 -0.90 0.97
C LYS A 238 -11.35 -0.18 -0.07
N CYS A 239 -11.97 0.22 -1.18
CA CYS A 239 -11.34 1.09 -2.15
C CYS A 239 -10.95 2.42 -1.49
N HIS A 240 -9.73 2.88 -1.77
CA HIS A 240 -9.15 4.10 -1.20
C HIS A 240 -8.81 5.12 -2.30
N LEU A 241 -9.49 5.02 -3.43
CA LEU A 241 -9.49 6.02 -4.50
C LEU A 241 -10.18 7.30 -4.02
N THR A 242 -9.51 8.44 -4.15
CA THR A 242 -10.03 9.75 -3.72
C THR A 242 -10.16 10.74 -4.87
N LYS A 243 -9.44 10.50 -5.98
CA LYS A 243 -9.46 11.37 -7.15
C LYS A 243 -9.44 10.54 -8.43
N ARG A 244 -10.43 10.79 -9.28
CA ARG A 244 -10.48 10.31 -10.66
C ARG A 244 -10.05 11.44 -11.60
N LEU A 245 -9.28 11.08 -12.61
CA LEU A 245 -8.91 11.95 -13.71
C LEU A 245 -9.03 11.15 -15.01
N LYS A 246 -9.11 11.85 -16.13
CA LYS A 246 -9.14 11.21 -17.44
C LYS A 246 -7.76 10.66 -17.82
N LEU A 247 -7.72 9.51 -18.47
CA LEU A 247 -6.51 8.95 -19.07
C LEU A 247 -6.22 9.68 -20.40
N ASP A 248 -5.68 10.88 -20.27
CA ASP A 248 -5.12 11.67 -21.37
C ASP A 248 -3.89 12.46 -20.88
N LEU A 249 -3.26 13.22 -21.77
CA LEU A 249 -2.04 13.97 -21.45
C LEU A 249 -2.23 14.92 -20.26
N GLU A 250 -3.37 15.60 -20.16
CA GLU A 250 -3.62 16.58 -19.11
C GLU A 250 -3.95 15.89 -17.78
N GLY A 251 -4.73 14.82 -17.80
CA GLY A 251 -4.99 14.02 -16.61
C GLY A 251 -3.72 13.35 -16.06
N VAL A 252 -2.82 12.87 -16.94
CA VAL A 252 -1.51 12.35 -16.53
C VAL A 252 -0.66 13.44 -15.87
N LYS A 253 -0.53 14.62 -16.49
CA LYS A 253 0.22 15.75 -15.90
C LYS A 253 -0.34 16.14 -14.54
N GLU A 254 -1.67 16.26 -14.43
CA GLU A 254 -2.33 16.62 -13.18
C GLU A 254 -2.15 15.54 -12.09
N ALA A 255 -2.24 14.26 -12.45
CA ALA A 255 -1.98 13.16 -11.52
C ALA A 255 -0.56 13.24 -10.95
N HIS A 256 0.44 13.44 -11.82
CA HIS A 256 1.83 13.59 -11.41
C HIS A 256 2.04 14.83 -10.52
N ARG A 257 1.45 15.98 -10.88
CA ARG A 257 1.50 17.19 -10.06
C ARG A 257 0.91 16.99 -8.66
N ILE A 258 -0.21 16.25 -8.56
CA ILE A 258 -0.82 15.92 -7.26
C ILE A 258 0.12 15.04 -6.44
N LEU A 259 0.73 14.02 -7.04
CA LEU A 259 1.65 13.11 -6.33
C LEU A 259 2.91 13.83 -5.86
N GLU A 260 3.53 14.64 -6.72
CA GLU A 260 4.74 15.41 -6.43
C GLU A 260 4.52 16.47 -5.35
N SER A 261 3.29 16.94 -5.16
CA SER A 261 2.95 17.87 -4.09
C SER A 261 3.12 17.30 -2.67
N GLY A 262 3.18 15.97 -2.53
CA GLY A 262 3.22 15.28 -1.24
C GLY A 262 1.94 15.41 -0.40
N LYS A 263 0.84 15.90 -0.98
CA LYS A 263 -0.43 16.17 -0.27
C LYS A 263 -1.54 15.17 -0.58
N ALA A 264 -1.32 14.23 -1.50
CA ALA A 264 -2.30 13.22 -1.89
C ALA A 264 -2.81 12.41 -0.68
N ILE A 265 -4.10 12.08 -0.70
CA ILE A 265 -4.76 11.24 0.29
C ILE A 265 -5.30 10.02 -0.45
N GLY A 266 -5.03 8.81 0.02
CA GLY A 266 -5.40 7.59 -0.68
C GLY A 266 -4.76 7.50 -2.07
N LYS A 267 -5.57 7.23 -3.10
CA LYS A 267 -5.12 7.05 -4.49
C LYS A 267 -5.75 8.04 -5.45
N VAL A 268 -4.96 8.39 -6.47
CA VAL A 268 -5.42 9.06 -7.69
C VAL A 268 -5.37 8.01 -8.80
N ALA A 269 -6.42 7.90 -9.61
CA ALA A 269 -6.47 6.96 -10.74
C ALA A 269 -6.97 7.63 -12.02
N LEU A 270 -6.53 7.09 -13.15
CA LEU A 270 -6.86 7.55 -14.49
C LEU A 270 -7.85 6.59 -15.15
N GLY A 271 -8.82 7.08 -15.91
CA GLY A 271 -9.79 6.27 -16.65
C GLY A 271 -10.08 6.77 -18.06
N VAL A 272 -10.36 5.85 -18.99
CA VAL A 272 -10.61 6.15 -20.42
C VAL A 272 -11.96 6.84 -20.67
N SER A 273 -12.94 6.62 -19.80
CA SER A 273 -14.28 7.23 -19.83
C SER A 273 -14.71 7.66 -18.42
N GLU A 274 -15.23 8.88 -18.23
CA GLU A 274 -15.90 9.29 -16.98
C GLU A 274 -17.44 9.29 -17.19
N PRO A 275 -18.30 8.95 -16.19
CA PRO A 275 -18.07 9.13 -14.74
C PRO A 275 -18.65 8.02 -13.80
N ARG A 276 -18.47 8.21 -12.47
CA ARG A 276 -19.60 8.19 -11.53
C ARG A 276 -19.52 9.38 -10.57
N THR A 277 -20.34 10.40 -10.83
CA THR A 277 -20.82 11.36 -9.83
C THR A 277 -22.13 10.85 -9.26
N SER A 278 -22.09 10.24 -8.07
CA SER A 278 -23.12 10.38 -7.04
C SER A 278 -22.70 9.65 -5.77
N VAL A 279 -22.76 10.42 -4.70
CA VAL A 279 -22.68 10.11 -3.28
C VAL A 279 -23.28 8.72 -2.97
N ARG A 280 -22.49 7.81 -2.39
CA ARG A 280 -23.08 6.77 -1.53
C ARG A 280 -23.51 7.48 -0.24
N SER A 281 -24.79 7.78 -0.14
CA SER A 281 -25.43 8.12 1.13
C SER A 281 -25.42 6.87 2.01
N GLU A 282 -24.77 7.02 3.17
CA GLU A 282 -24.82 6.22 4.41
C GLU A 282 -24.62 4.70 4.34
#